data_AF-A0A1D3MXC0-F1
#
_entry.id   AF-A0A1D3MXC0-F1
#
_cell.length_a   1.000
_cell.length_b   1.000
_cell.length_c   1.000
_cell.angle_alpha   90.00
_cell.angle_beta   90.00
_cell.angle_gamma   90.00
#
_symmetry.space_group_name_H-M   'P 1'
#
loop_
_entity.id
_entity.type
_entity.pdbx_description
1 polymer ?
#
loop_
_entity_poly.entity_id
_entity_poly.type
_entity_poly.pdbx_seq_one_letter_code
_entity_poly.pdbx_strand_id
1 'polypeptide(L)' 'MERKITNMMRDLKFLMKHGQVGIDLTDLRYQKLLCSAVEATGRNYSIDVRKQDESTLYLQLR' A
#
# COMPACT_ATOMS: atom_id res chain seq x y z
N MET A 1 0.58 17.65 -5.32
CA MET A 1 0.23 16.36 -5.95
C MET A 1 1.46 15.48 -6.14
N GLU A 2 2.56 16.03 -6.67
CA GLU A 2 3.83 15.34 -6.90
C GLU A 2 4.37 14.56 -5.69
N ARG A 3 4.37 15.17 -4.50
CA ARG A 3 4.84 14.50 -3.27
C ARG A 3 4.09 13.20 -2.95
N LYS A 4 2.77 13.15 -3.19
CA LYS A 4 1.97 11.92 -2.98
C LYS A 4 2.31 10.84 -4.00
N ILE A 5 2.55 11.22 -5.25
CA ILE A 5 2.97 10.29 -6.31
C ILE A 5 4.36 9.74 -6.01
N THR A 6 5.31 10.58 -5.58
CA THR A 6 6.66 10.14 -5.18
C THR A 6 6.62 9.16 -4.01
N ASN A 7 5.81 9.46 -2.98
CA ASN A 7 5.63 8.53 -1.85
C ASN A 7 5.02 7.21 -2.32
N MET A 8 3.97 7.26 -3.16
CA MET A 8 3.35 6.06 -3.71
C MET A 8 4.36 5.22 -4.51
N MET A 9 5.22 5.84 -5.33
CA MET A 9 6.25 5.10 -6.07
C MET A 9 7.27 4.46 -5.12
N ARG A 10 7.63 5.13 -4.02
CA ARG A 10 8.52 4.58 -3.01
C ARG A 10 7.89 3.39 -2.30
N ASP A 11 6.63 3.51 -1.89
CA ASP A 11 5.91 2.46 -1.18
C ASP A 11 5.62 1.27 -2.10
N LEU A 12 5.32 1.50 -3.38
CA LEU A 12 5.20 0.44 -4.37
C LEU A 12 6.53 -0.30 -4.55
N LYS A 13 7.65 0.42 -4.68
CA LYS A 13 8.99 -0.21 -4.75
C LYS A 13 9.31 -1.00 -3.49
N PHE A 14 8.95 -0.46 -2.32
CA PHE A 14 9.12 -1.14 -1.04
C PHE A 14 8.31 -2.42 -0.98
N LEU A 15 7.02 -2.36 -1.33
CA LEU A 15 6.11 -3.50 -1.39
C LEU A 15 6.62 -4.58 -2.34
N MET A 16 7.07 -4.20 -3.55
CA MET A 16 7.63 -5.14 -4.52
C MET A 16 8.92 -5.82 -4.03
N LYS A 17 9.69 -5.16 -3.18
CA LYS A 17 10.95 -5.69 -2.63
C LYS A 17 10.76 -6.53 -1.38
N HIS A 18 9.87 -6.11 -0.49
CA HIS A 18 9.72 -6.66 0.86
C HIS A 18 8.45 -7.50 1.04
N GLY A 19 7.55 -7.51 0.05
CA GLY A 19 6.31 -8.28 0.07
C GLY A 19 5.21 -7.68 0.92
N GLN A 20 5.47 -6.64 1.72
CA GLN A 20 4.44 -5.93 2.48
C GLN A 20 4.76 -4.44 2.65
N VAL A 21 3.71 -3.62 2.84
CA VAL A 21 3.83 -2.20 3.21
C VAL A 21 2.66 -1.80 4.11
N GLY A 22 2.95 -1.00 5.13
CA GLY A 22 1.94 -0.38 5.99
C GLY A 22 1.56 1.00 5.45
N ILE A 23 0.27 1.28 5.40
CA ILE A 23 -0.29 2.59 5.01
C ILE A 23 -1.31 3.07 6.02
N ASP A 24 -1.44 4.39 6.15
CA ASP A 24 -2.41 5.01 7.04
C ASP A 24 -3.84 4.59 6.66
N LEU A 25 -4.56 4.03 7.63
CA LEU A 25 -5.95 3.57 7.48
C LEU A 25 -6.92 4.72 7.16
N THR A 26 -6.57 5.95 7.53
CA THR A 26 -7.41 7.13 7.31
C THR A 26 -7.20 7.79 5.94
N ASP A 27 -6.07 7.59 5.26
CA ASP A 27 -5.83 8.14 3.91
C ASP A 27 -6.39 7.23 2.81
N LEU A 28 -7.72 7.17 2.73
CA LEU A 28 -8.47 6.40 1.71
C LEU A 28 -8.05 6.71 0.28
N ARG A 29 -7.64 7.97 0.01
CA ARG A 29 -7.18 8.38 -1.33
C ARG A 29 -5.84 7.75 -1.67
N TYR A 30 -4.94 7.70 -0.70
CA TYR A 30 -3.64 7.05 -0.86
C TYR A 30 -3.78 5.53 -1.00
N GLN A 31 -4.65 4.90 -0.20
CA GLN A 31 -4.98 3.48 -0.31
C GLN A 31 -5.44 3.13 -1.73
N LYS A 32 -6.45 3.85 -2.24
CA LYS A 32 -6.96 3.62 -3.60
C LYS A 32 -5.86 3.75 -4.65
N LEU A 33 -5.02 4.79 -4.53
CA LEU A 33 -3.93 5.03 -5.46
C LEU A 33 -2.91 3.87 -5.45
N LEU A 34 -2.49 3.43 -4.26
CA LEU A 34 -1.51 2.35 -4.14
C LEU A 34 -2.09 1.01 -4.59
N CYS A 35 -3.34 0.68 -4.22
CA CYS A 35 -4.01 -0.53 -4.68
C CYS A 35 -4.10 -0.58 -6.20
N SER A 36 -4.54 0.50 -6.86
CA SER A 36 -4.59 0.56 -8.32
C SER A 36 -3.20 0.41 -8.96
N ALA A 37 -2.15 0.93 -8.32
CA ALA A 37 -0.79 0.74 -8.79
C ALA A 37 -0.34 -0.72 -8.66
N VAL A 38 -0.70 -1.41 -7.58
CA VAL A 38 -0.42 -2.86 -7.39
C VAL A 38 -1.19 -3.71 -8.38
N GLU A 39 -2.47 -3.42 -8.61
CA GLU A 39 -3.30 -4.10 -9.63
C GLU A 39 -2.70 -3.98 -11.02
N ALA A 40 -2.17 -2.80 -11.39
CA ALA A 40 -1.49 -2.59 -12.65
C ALA A 40 -0.19 -3.42 -12.81
N THR A 41 0.38 -3.93 -11.70
CA THR A 41 1.51 -4.87 -11.77
C THR A 41 1.11 -6.32 -12.03
N GLY A 42 -0.20 -6.63 -12.00
CA GLY A 42 -0.72 -7.99 -12.17
C GLY A 42 -0.44 -8.94 -10.99
N ARG A 43 0.04 -8.41 -9.85
CA ARG A 43 0.30 -9.22 -8.66
C ARG A 43 -0.94 -9.33 -7.78
N ASN A 44 -1.14 -10.52 -7.25
CA ASN A 44 -2.14 -10.75 -6.21
C ASN A 44 -1.66 -10.14 -4.89
N TYR A 45 -2.59 -9.59 -4.12
CA TYR A 45 -2.31 -9.02 -2.81
C TYR A 45 -3.46 -9.29 -1.84
N SER A 46 -3.17 -9.24 -0.54
CA SER A 46 -4.14 -9.15 0.54
C SER A 46 -4.02 -7.82 1.27
N ILE A 47 -5.11 -7.45 1.94
CA ILE A 47 -5.18 -6.30 2.82
C ILE A 47 -5.55 -6.81 4.21
N ASP A 48 -4.77 -6.42 5.20
CA ASP A 48 -4.96 -6.83 6.58
C ASP A 48 -4.84 -5.62 7.53
N VAL A 49 -5.77 -5.49 8.48
CA VAL A 49 -5.68 -4.52 9.58
C VAL A 49 -5.33 -5.30 10.84
N ARG A 50 -4.18 -5.01 11.45
CA ARG A 50 -3.70 -5.73 12.63
C ARG A 50 -4.29 -5.09 13.87
N LYS A 51 -4.89 -5.89 14.77
CA LYS A 51 -5.54 -5.41 16.02
C LYS A 51 -4.62 -4.59 16.94
N GLN A 52 -3.30 -4.79 16.84
CA GLN A 52 -2.33 -4.05 17.67
C GLN A 52 -2.01 -2.66 17.11
N ASP A 53 -2.44 -2.38 15.87
CA ASP A 53 -2.12 -1.16 15.11
C ASP A 53 -3.36 -0.76 14.31
N GLU A 54 -4.36 -0.24 15.02
CA GLU A 54 -5.68 0.10 14.48
C GLU A 54 -5.63 1.26 13.47
N SER A 55 -4.49 1.95 13.37
CA SER A 55 -4.26 3.05 12.43
C SER A 55 -3.59 2.63 11.12
N THR A 56 -3.15 1.36 11.00
CA THR A 56 -2.36 0.92 9.84
C THR A 56 -3.04 -0.22 9.10
N LEU A 57 -3.18 -0.02 7.80
CA LEU A 57 -3.60 -1.02 6.83
C LEU A 57 -2.35 -1.61 6.18
N TYR A 58 -2.21 -2.93 6.21
CA TYR A 58 -1.09 -3.63 5.61
C TYR A 58 -1.50 -4.19 4.25
N LEU A 59 -0.80 -3.78 3.19
CA LEU A 59 -0.85 -4.46 1.90
C LEU A 59 0.24 -5.53 1.86
N GLN A 60 -0.11 -6.75 1.46
CA GLN A 60 0.83 -7.86 1.35
C GLN A 60 0.70 -8.56 -0.01
N LEU A 61 1.81 -8.72 -0.72
CA LEU A 61 1.86 -9.49 -1.97
C LEU A 61 1.74 -10.99 -1.69
N ARG A 62 1.04 -11.70 -2.58
CA ARG A 62 0.91 -13.16 -2.58
C ARG A 62 1.81 -13.81 -3.61
#